data_AF-A0AB36TN55-F1
#
_entry.id   AF-A0AB36TN55-F1
#
_cell.length_a   1.000
_cell.length_b   1.000
_cell.length_c   1.000
_cell.angle_alpha   90.00
_cell.angle_beta   90.00
_cell.angle_gamma   90.00
#
_symmetry.space_group_name_H-M   'P 1'
#
loop_
_entity.id
_entity.type
_entity.pdbx_description
1 polymer ?
#
loop_
_entity_poly.entity_id
_entity_poly.type
_entity_poly.pdbx_seq_one_letter_code
_entity_poly.pdbx_strand_id
1 'polypeptide(L)'
;MNWRKIFGYRSKTAWKMFIASIVYIFILFLILQAIIPNSIRPALVNIGFLGFSLSLLALIIGLIKPQFVLPKIQIKTRKKVVYSYLYLALAFFLMSIVFIDGKSPSNQTVKKADTKVATSQDTKKDTADTKSKEEADRKAQEETDRKAQEETQRKAQEEANRKAQEEASQKSNAVVSSSSGNHNGSNRKPFQNDPSDDKEANTTCKGQIKGNANSKKYHVPGGQYYDSTKDNIVWFCSETDAQAAGYVRSKK
;
A
#
# COMPACT_ATOMS: atom_id res chain seq x y z
N MET A 1 21.72 8.49 -28.30
CA MET A 1 22.43 7.88 -27.16
C MET A 1 21.72 6.57 -26.79
N ASN A 2 22.43 5.42 -26.82
CA ASN A 2 21.83 4.11 -26.55
C ASN A 2 21.72 3.88 -25.03
N TRP A 3 20.61 4.32 -24.42
CA TRP A 3 20.34 4.26 -22.98
C TRP A 3 20.45 2.84 -22.37
N ARG A 4 20.36 1.81 -23.21
CA ARG A 4 20.47 0.40 -22.79
C ARG A 4 21.84 -0.03 -22.26
N LYS A 5 22.89 0.77 -22.49
CA LYS A 5 24.24 0.50 -21.97
C LYS A 5 24.46 1.04 -20.55
N ILE A 6 23.53 1.85 -20.02
CA ILE A 6 23.63 2.42 -18.69
C ILE A 6 23.14 1.39 -17.68
N PHE A 7 23.90 1.19 -16.59
CA PHE A 7 23.56 0.24 -15.52
C PHE A 7 22.15 0.58 -14.96
N GLY A 8 21.32 -0.42 -14.66
CA GLY A 8 19.92 -0.19 -14.22
C GLY A 8 18.91 0.20 -15.33
N TYR A 9 19.32 0.81 -16.45
CA TYR A 9 18.44 1.15 -17.60
C TYR A 9 18.37 0.05 -18.67
N ARG A 10 18.87 -1.15 -18.37
CA ARG A 10 18.83 -2.32 -19.28
C ARG A 10 17.40 -2.85 -19.51
N SER A 11 16.48 -2.60 -18.58
CA SER A 11 15.09 -3.08 -18.64
C SER A 11 14.13 -2.02 -19.18
N LYS A 12 13.10 -2.43 -19.94
CA LYS A 12 12.01 -1.56 -20.42
C LYS A 12 10.90 -1.31 -19.39
N THR A 13 10.94 -1.98 -18.25
CA THR A 13 9.88 -1.86 -17.23
C THR A 13 9.96 -0.50 -16.55
N ALA A 14 8.88 0.28 -16.60
CA ALA A 14 8.84 1.67 -16.11
C ALA A 14 9.31 1.82 -14.65
N TRP A 15 8.93 0.89 -13.78
CA TRP A 15 9.33 0.90 -12.36
C TRP A 15 10.83 0.67 -12.15
N LYS A 16 11.48 -0.16 -12.97
CA LYS A 16 12.94 -0.37 -12.90
C LYS A 16 13.70 0.87 -13.36
N MET A 17 13.20 1.54 -14.39
CA MET A 17 13.78 2.80 -14.89
C MET A 17 13.63 3.93 -13.85
N PHE A 18 12.52 3.95 -13.12
CA PHE A 18 12.28 4.90 -12.03
C PHE A 18 13.30 4.76 -10.91
N ILE A 19 13.47 3.54 -10.41
CA ILE A 19 14.39 3.23 -9.33
C ILE A 19 15.81 3.58 -9.76
N ALA A 20 16.20 3.16 -10.97
CA ALA A 20 17.51 3.51 -11.51
C ALA A 20 17.70 5.04 -11.53
N SER A 21 16.71 5.81 -12.00
CA SER A 21 16.75 7.28 -12.02
C SER A 21 16.99 7.89 -10.65
N ILE A 22 16.28 7.41 -9.62
CA ILE A 22 16.46 7.87 -8.24
C ILE A 22 17.88 7.55 -7.73
N VAL A 23 18.39 6.34 -8.00
CA VAL A 23 19.74 5.93 -7.61
C VAL A 23 20.80 6.82 -8.28
N TYR A 24 20.64 7.12 -9.56
CA TYR A 24 21.57 8.02 -10.26
C TYR A 24 21.53 9.45 -9.73
N ILE A 25 20.33 9.96 -9.40
CA ILE A 25 20.18 11.26 -8.75
C ILE A 25 20.89 11.28 -7.40
N PHE A 26 20.74 10.22 -6.61
CA PHE A 26 21.41 10.11 -5.32
C PHE A 26 22.94 10.09 -5.47
N ILE A 27 23.48 9.28 -6.39
CA ILE A 27 24.91 9.25 -6.70
C ILE A 27 25.41 10.63 -7.16
N LEU A 28 24.65 11.31 -8.02
CA LEU A 28 24.96 12.67 -8.46
C LEU A 28 25.03 13.64 -7.28
N PHE A 29 24.10 13.56 -6.33
CA PHE A 29 24.12 14.39 -5.12
C PHE A 29 25.31 14.08 -4.21
N LEU A 30 25.74 12.82 -4.08
CA LEU A 30 26.95 12.46 -3.35
C LEU A 30 28.21 13.07 -3.98
N ILE A 31 28.32 13.02 -5.31
CA ILE A 31 29.43 13.66 -6.04
C ILE A 31 29.37 15.18 -5.84
N LEU A 32 28.17 15.76 -5.91
CA LEU A 32 27.96 17.19 -5.74
C LEU A 32 28.29 17.65 -4.30
N GLN A 33 27.98 16.84 -3.29
CA GLN A 33 28.33 17.08 -1.90
C GLN A 33 29.85 17.19 -1.70
N ALA A 34 30.64 16.40 -2.44
CA ALA A 34 32.10 16.45 -2.37
C ALA A 34 32.70 17.72 -2.98
N ILE A 35 32.00 18.36 -3.94
CA ILE A 35 32.47 19.56 -4.64
C ILE A 35 31.96 20.84 -3.97
N ILE A 36 30.77 20.80 -3.37
CA ILE A 36 30.13 22.00 -2.79
C ILE A 36 30.72 22.34 -1.42
N PRO A 37 31.09 23.63 -1.20
CA PRO A 37 31.62 24.08 0.08
C PRO A 37 30.56 24.04 1.20
N ASN A 38 31.01 23.73 2.43
CA ASN A 38 30.13 23.58 3.59
C ASN A 38 29.27 24.81 3.91
N SER A 39 29.72 26.01 3.51
CA SER A 39 28.98 27.26 3.72
C SER A 39 27.66 27.34 2.96
N ILE A 40 27.52 26.63 1.83
CA ILE A 40 26.35 26.69 0.95
C ILE A 40 25.33 25.57 1.28
N ARG A 41 25.77 24.51 1.96
CA ARG A 41 24.95 23.35 2.35
C ARG A 41 23.65 23.70 3.09
N PRO A 42 23.62 24.60 4.11
CA PRO A 42 22.35 24.94 4.77
C PRO A 42 21.36 25.64 3.84
N ALA A 43 21.84 26.48 2.92
CA ALA A 43 20.97 27.11 1.92
C ALA A 43 20.38 26.06 0.96
N LEU A 44 21.17 25.06 0.56
CA LEU A 44 20.71 23.95 -0.26
C LEU A 44 19.65 23.10 0.45
N VAL A 45 19.84 22.78 1.73
CA VAL A 45 18.85 22.04 2.53
C VAL A 45 17.53 22.82 2.62
N ASN A 46 17.57 24.14 2.84
CA ASN A 46 16.37 24.99 2.86
C ASN A 46 15.66 25.01 1.50
N ILE A 47 16.41 25.11 0.39
CA ILE A 47 15.86 25.01 -0.97
C ILE A 47 15.23 23.63 -1.19
N GLY A 48 15.86 22.56 -0.70
CA GLY A 48 15.33 21.20 -0.74
C GLY A 48 14.00 21.08 0.01
N PHE A 49 13.92 21.59 1.24
CA PHE A 49 12.67 21.61 2.02
C PHE A 49 11.57 22.44 1.36
N LEU A 50 11.92 23.59 0.79
CA LEU A 50 10.98 24.44 0.05
C LEU A 50 10.46 23.71 -1.20
N GLY A 51 11.35 23.12 -2.01
CA GLY A 51 11.00 22.35 -3.20
C GLY A 51 10.17 21.11 -2.89
N PHE A 52 10.46 20.42 -1.79
CA PHE A 52 9.66 19.32 -1.27
C PHE A 52 8.24 19.78 -0.90
N SER A 53 8.14 20.88 -0.15
CA SER A 53 6.85 21.45 0.29
C SER A 53 5.99 21.91 -0.88
N LEU A 54 6.60 22.58 -1.87
CA LEU A 54 5.93 22.96 -3.12
C LEU A 54 5.47 21.74 -3.92
N SER A 55 6.26 20.68 -3.96
CA SER A 55 5.89 19.43 -4.65
C SER A 55 4.69 18.74 -4.00
N LEU A 56 4.59 18.74 -2.67
CA LEU A 56 3.42 18.23 -1.95
C LEU A 56 2.17 19.09 -2.21
N LEU A 57 2.31 20.41 -2.19
CA LEU A 57 1.20 21.31 -2.48
C LEU A 57 0.69 21.13 -3.92
N ALA A 58 1.62 21.00 -4.88
CA ALA A 58 1.33 20.69 -6.27
C ALA A 58 0.69 19.31 -6.46
N LEU A 59 1.08 18.31 -5.66
CA LEU A 59 0.45 16.99 -5.62
C LEU A 59 -1.02 17.08 -5.17
N ILE A 60 -1.29 17.81 -4.08
CA ILE A 60 -2.66 18.02 -3.55
C ILE A 60 -3.53 18.74 -4.57
N ILE A 61 -3.05 19.85 -5.14
CA ILE A 61 -3.77 20.61 -6.17
C ILE A 61 -4.00 19.74 -7.41
N GLY A 62 -2.99 18.96 -7.81
CA GLY A 62 -3.03 18.09 -8.98
C GLY A 62 -3.95 16.88 -8.82
N LEU A 63 -4.19 16.42 -7.58
CA LEU A 63 -5.20 15.40 -7.28
C LEU A 63 -6.63 15.92 -7.48
N ILE A 64 -6.87 17.21 -7.20
CA ILE A 64 -8.17 17.88 -7.37
C ILE A 64 -8.39 18.28 -8.84
N LYS A 65 -7.43 18.99 -9.44
CA LYS A 65 -7.47 19.45 -10.84
C LYS A 65 -6.11 19.19 -11.54
N PRO A 66 -5.94 18.04 -12.20
CA PRO A 66 -4.66 17.66 -12.82
C PRO A 66 -4.22 18.59 -13.96
N GLN A 67 -5.16 19.32 -14.57
CA GLN A 67 -4.92 20.22 -15.69
C GLN A 67 -4.20 21.53 -15.34
N PHE A 68 -4.24 21.94 -14.07
CA PHE A 68 -3.63 23.19 -13.61
C PHE A 68 -2.11 23.05 -13.42
N VAL A 69 -1.69 21.88 -12.94
CA VAL A 69 -0.31 21.65 -12.50
C VAL A 69 0.59 21.12 -13.63
N LEU A 70 0.00 20.43 -14.62
CA LEU A 70 0.71 19.96 -15.82
C LEU A 70 0.15 20.62 -17.10
N PRO A 71 0.46 21.91 -17.36
CA PRO A 71 -0.06 22.61 -18.53
C PRO A 71 0.48 22.06 -19.86
N LYS A 72 1.70 21.50 -19.87
CA LYS A 72 2.43 21.09 -21.10
C LYS A 72 2.36 19.60 -21.45
N ILE A 73 1.67 18.76 -20.67
CA ILE A 73 1.62 17.30 -20.92
C ILE A 73 0.31 16.96 -21.63
N GLN A 74 0.41 16.42 -22.84
CA GLN A 74 -0.71 16.10 -23.75
C GLN A 74 -1.75 15.11 -23.17
N ILE A 75 -1.41 14.36 -22.11
CA ILE A 75 -2.33 13.40 -21.47
C ILE A 75 -2.38 13.69 -19.96
N LYS A 76 -3.43 14.41 -19.53
CA LYS A 76 -3.64 14.91 -18.17
C LYS A 76 -4.35 13.89 -17.29
N THR A 77 -3.65 12.82 -16.87
CA THR A 77 -4.21 11.82 -15.94
C THR A 77 -3.68 12.01 -14.52
N ARG A 78 -4.56 11.79 -13.53
CA ARG A 78 -4.22 11.85 -12.10
C ARG A 78 -3.01 10.97 -11.74
N LYS A 79 -2.91 9.79 -12.38
CA LYS A 79 -1.80 8.85 -12.18
C LYS A 79 -0.43 9.44 -12.53
N LYS A 80 -0.34 10.20 -13.63
CA LYS A 80 0.92 10.84 -14.06
C LYS A 80 1.29 12.04 -13.20
N VAL A 81 0.31 12.82 -12.76
CA VAL A 81 0.50 13.89 -11.77
C VAL A 81 1.09 13.31 -10.50
N VAL A 82 0.44 12.28 -9.94
CA VAL A 82 0.91 11.62 -8.71
C VAL A 82 2.34 11.13 -8.89
N TYR A 83 2.63 10.38 -9.96
CA TYR A 83 3.96 9.84 -10.19
C TYR A 83 5.03 10.94 -10.37
N SER A 84 4.71 12.03 -11.08
CA SER A 84 5.64 13.12 -11.34
C SER A 84 5.95 13.93 -10.07
N TYR A 85 4.93 14.35 -9.32
CA TYR A 85 5.16 15.13 -8.09
C TYR A 85 5.69 14.28 -6.95
N LEU A 86 5.34 13.00 -6.89
CA LEU A 86 5.97 12.05 -5.96
C LEU A 86 7.46 11.87 -6.27
N TYR A 87 7.83 11.80 -7.56
CA TYR A 87 9.23 11.76 -7.97
C TYR A 87 10.00 13.01 -7.57
N LEU A 88 9.44 14.21 -7.85
CA LEU A 88 10.05 15.47 -7.44
C LEU A 88 10.17 15.59 -5.92
N ALA A 89 9.13 15.20 -5.18
CA ALA A 89 9.15 15.19 -3.72
C ALA A 89 10.27 14.27 -3.19
N LEU A 90 10.37 13.04 -3.70
CA LEU A 90 11.43 12.12 -3.31
C LEU A 90 12.83 12.64 -3.68
N ALA A 91 12.99 13.27 -4.85
CA ALA A 91 14.27 13.84 -5.27
C ALA A 91 14.71 15.00 -4.36
N PHE A 92 13.81 15.93 -4.02
CA PHE A 92 14.10 17.03 -3.10
C PHE A 92 14.32 16.55 -1.66
N PHE A 93 13.59 15.53 -1.23
CA PHE A 93 13.78 14.91 0.08
C PHE A 93 15.16 14.24 0.19
N LEU A 94 15.56 13.46 -0.84
CA LEU A 94 16.89 12.86 -0.91
C LEU A 94 17.99 13.92 -0.98
N MET A 95 17.77 15.02 -1.70
CA MET A 95 18.68 16.15 -1.71
C MET A 95 18.83 16.73 -0.30
N SER A 96 17.74 17.01 0.42
CA SER A 96 17.82 17.52 1.80
C SER A 96 18.61 16.57 2.70
N ILE A 97 18.39 15.26 2.63
CA ILE A 97 19.11 14.27 3.45
C ILE A 97 20.61 14.27 3.20
N VAL A 98 21.03 14.27 1.92
CA VAL A 98 22.45 14.18 1.55
C VAL A 98 23.26 15.40 2.03
N PHE A 99 22.63 16.57 2.11
CA PHE A 99 23.29 17.83 2.47
C PHE A 99 23.08 18.25 3.94
N ILE A 100 22.40 17.44 4.77
CA ILE A 100 22.39 17.63 6.22
C ILE A 100 23.76 17.22 6.76
N ASP A 101 24.64 18.20 6.98
CA ASP A 101 25.75 18.00 7.90
C ASP A 101 25.14 17.71 9.28
N GLY A 102 25.61 16.69 10.00
CA GLY A 102 25.02 16.17 11.25
C GLY A 102 24.92 17.15 12.45
N LYS A 103 24.98 18.46 12.21
CA LYS A 103 24.73 19.53 13.15
C LYS A 103 23.23 19.82 13.21
N SER A 104 22.56 19.12 14.13
CA SER A 104 21.17 19.35 14.53
C SER A 104 20.88 20.85 14.70
N PRO A 105 19.77 21.38 14.14
CA PRO A 105 19.42 22.79 14.26
C PRO A 105 18.75 23.02 15.63
N SER A 106 19.53 23.03 16.70
CA SER A 106 19.09 23.66 17.94
C SER A 106 19.26 25.18 17.80
N ASN A 107 18.12 25.86 17.67
CA ASN A 107 17.88 27.28 17.89
C ASN A 107 18.87 28.27 17.26
N GLN A 108 18.49 28.80 16.09
CA GLN A 108 18.93 30.15 15.73
C GLN A 108 17.78 30.92 15.10
N THR A 109 16.97 31.54 15.95
CA THR A 109 16.26 32.76 15.62
C THR A 109 16.55 33.79 16.71
N VAL A 110 16.78 35.03 16.27
CA VAL A 110 16.66 36.28 17.04
C VAL A 110 17.93 36.79 17.76
N LYS A 111 18.82 37.49 17.03
CA LYS A 111 19.01 38.97 17.04
C LYS A 111 20.47 39.43 16.82
N LYS A 112 20.63 40.33 15.84
CA LYS A 112 21.72 41.31 15.75
C LYS A 112 21.10 42.68 16.03
N ALA A 113 21.56 43.36 17.09
CA ALA A 113 21.57 44.81 17.25
C ALA A 113 22.50 45.15 18.43
N ASP A 114 23.28 46.21 18.25
CA ASP A 114 24.51 46.56 18.97
C ASP A 114 24.38 46.94 20.46
N THR A 115 25.52 46.85 21.15
CA THR A 115 26.04 47.78 22.17
C THR A 115 26.41 47.13 23.52
N LYS A 116 27.70 47.28 23.81
CA LYS A 116 28.48 46.96 25.01
C LYS A 116 27.89 47.61 26.28
N VAL A 117 27.82 46.88 27.39
CA VAL A 117 28.27 47.23 28.77
C VAL A 117 27.76 46.15 29.76
N ALA A 118 28.61 45.84 30.73
CA ALA A 118 28.57 44.73 31.69
C ALA A 118 27.36 44.67 32.64
N THR A 119 26.98 43.47 33.07
CA THR A 119 27.08 42.99 34.49
C THR A 119 26.30 41.68 34.68
N SER A 120 26.88 40.82 35.52
CA SER A 120 26.56 39.43 35.85
C SER A 120 25.25 39.20 36.62
N GLN A 121 24.88 37.91 36.68
CA GLN A 121 23.98 37.23 37.62
C GLN A 121 22.47 37.30 37.35
N ASP A 122 21.88 36.19 36.89
CA ASP A 122 21.07 35.34 37.77
C ASP A 122 20.80 33.99 37.07
N THR A 123 21.15 32.90 37.75
CA THR A 123 20.94 31.51 37.34
C THR A 123 20.19 30.87 38.48
N LYS A 124 18.86 30.70 38.35
CA LYS A 124 18.04 29.71 39.08
C LYS A 124 16.55 29.85 38.75
N LYS A 125 16.12 29.44 37.54
CA LYS A 125 14.70 29.09 37.32
C LYS A 125 14.39 28.20 36.10
N ASP A 126 15.26 27.28 35.71
CA ASP A 126 14.99 26.41 34.53
C ASP A 126 15.36 24.94 34.78
N THR A 127 14.84 24.33 35.84
CA THR A 127 15.02 22.86 36.04
C THR A 127 13.75 22.09 36.41
N ALA A 128 12.59 22.76 36.52
CA ALA A 128 11.33 22.07 36.82
C ALA A 128 10.39 21.89 35.61
N ASP A 129 10.39 22.82 34.64
CA ASP A 129 9.46 22.77 33.49
C ASP A 129 9.98 21.96 32.29
N THR A 130 11.26 21.63 32.24
CA THR A 130 11.85 20.88 31.11
C THR A 130 11.55 19.38 31.19
N LYS A 131 11.35 18.83 32.40
CA LYS A 131 11.07 17.40 32.60
C LYS A 131 9.62 17.01 32.33
N SER A 132 8.66 17.91 32.56
CA SER A 132 7.23 17.62 32.38
C SER A 132 6.80 17.62 30.90
N LYS A 133 7.46 18.42 30.05
CA LYS A 133 7.17 18.48 28.62
C LYS A 133 7.85 17.37 27.81
N GLU A 134 9.09 17.03 28.16
CA GLU A 134 9.86 15.95 27.50
C GLU A 134 9.25 14.56 27.76
N GLU A 135 8.63 14.34 28.92
CA GLU A 135 7.96 13.08 29.23
C GLU A 135 6.57 12.94 28.57
N ALA A 136 5.87 14.05 28.33
CA ALA A 136 4.60 14.06 27.60
C ALA A 136 4.81 13.82 26.10
N ASP A 137 5.83 14.43 25.49
CA ASP A 137 6.15 14.24 24.08
C ASP A 137 6.72 12.83 23.82
N ARG A 138 7.48 12.24 24.76
CA ARG A 138 7.95 10.85 24.64
C ARG A 138 6.80 9.84 24.62
N LYS A 139 5.79 10.01 25.47
CA LYS A 139 4.61 9.11 25.52
C LYS A 139 3.73 9.26 24.28
N ALA A 140 3.63 10.45 23.70
CA ALA A 140 2.89 10.68 22.46
C ALA A 140 3.59 10.03 21.26
N GLN A 141 4.92 10.12 21.18
CA GLN A 141 5.72 9.50 20.11
C GLN A 141 5.66 7.97 20.18
N GLU A 142 5.81 7.39 21.38
CA GLU A 142 5.78 5.93 21.61
C GLU A 142 4.43 5.31 21.21
N GLU A 143 3.32 5.99 21.52
CA GLU A 143 1.97 5.52 21.17
C GLU A 143 1.71 5.61 19.65
N THR A 144 2.28 6.61 18.95
CA THR A 144 2.18 6.69 17.48
C THR A 144 3.03 5.63 16.79
N ASP A 145 4.23 5.36 17.29
CA ASP A 145 5.11 4.33 16.74
C ASP A 145 4.56 2.92 17.00
N ARG A 146 3.95 2.68 18.18
CA ARG A 146 3.29 1.41 18.48
C ARG A 146 2.11 1.14 17.55
N LYS A 147 1.28 2.16 17.27
CA LYS A 147 0.15 2.02 16.32
C LYS A 147 0.62 1.76 14.89
N ALA A 148 1.69 2.41 14.44
CA ALA A 148 2.29 2.17 13.14
C ALA A 148 2.89 0.76 13.02
N GLN A 149 3.53 0.25 14.08
CA GLN A 149 4.05 -1.11 14.13
C GLN A 149 2.94 -2.17 14.20
N GLU A 150 1.89 -1.95 14.99
CA GLU A 150 0.73 -2.85 15.06
C GLU A 150 -0.01 -2.94 13.71
N GLU A 151 -0.18 -1.81 13.01
CA GLU A 151 -0.85 -1.80 11.69
C GLU A 151 0.00 -2.48 10.61
N THR A 152 1.33 -2.30 10.63
CA THR A 152 2.24 -2.97 9.69
C THR A 152 2.32 -4.47 9.96
N GLN A 153 2.35 -4.89 11.23
CA GLN A 153 2.30 -6.32 11.58
C GLN A 153 0.96 -6.96 11.20
N ARG A 154 -0.17 -6.28 11.43
CA ARG A 154 -1.50 -6.78 11.01
C ARG A 154 -1.59 -6.96 9.50
N LYS A 155 -1.11 -6.00 8.71
CA LYS A 155 -1.10 -6.11 7.23
C LYS A 155 -0.18 -7.23 6.74
N ALA A 156 0.98 -7.41 7.37
CA ALA A 156 1.89 -8.51 7.05
C ALA A 156 1.28 -9.88 7.38
N GLN A 157 0.62 -10.00 8.53
CA GLN A 157 -0.05 -11.23 8.95
C GLN A 157 -1.25 -11.56 8.04
N GLU A 158 -2.04 -10.56 7.65
CA GLU A 158 -3.18 -10.73 6.75
C GLU A 158 -2.74 -11.14 5.33
N GLU A 159 -1.66 -10.55 4.81
CA GLU A 159 -1.12 -10.93 3.51
C GLU A 159 -0.49 -12.33 3.53
N ALA A 160 0.18 -12.71 4.63
CA ALA A 160 0.70 -14.06 4.83
C ALA A 160 -0.42 -15.11 4.88
N ASN A 161 -1.50 -14.83 5.62
CA ASN A 161 -2.67 -15.71 5.66
C ASN A 161 -3.36 -15.81 4.30
N ARG A 162 -3.48 -14.71 3.56
CA ARG A 162 -4.10 -14.73 2.22
C ARG A 162 -3.29 -15.57 1.24
N LYS A 163 -1.96 -15.47 1.27
CA LYS A 163 -1.06 -16.30 0.43
C LYS A 163 -1.16 -17.78 0.81
N ALA A 164 -1.16 -18.11 2.11
CA ALA A 164 -1.33 -19.49 2.56
C ALA A 164 -2.67 -20.10 2.13
N GLN A 165 -3.76 -19.31 2.17
CA GLN A 165 -5.09 -19.74 1.74
C GLN A 165 -5.21 -19.89 0.21
N GLU A 166 -4.57 -19.01 -0.56
CA GLU A 166 -4.49 -19.10 -2.03
C GLU A 166 -3.66 -20.32 -2.47
N GLU A 167 -2.54 -20.61 -1.82
CA GLU A 167 -1.71 -21.80 -2.12
C GLU A 167 -2.42 -23.11 -1.75
N ALA A 168 -3.13 -23.16 -0.62
CA ALA A 168 -3.95 -24.31 -0.25
C ALA A 168 -5.09 -24.55 -1.27
N SER A 169 -5.70 -23.48 -1.79
CA SER A 169 -6.77 -23.54 -2.81
C SER A 169 -6.27 -23.94 -4.20
N GLN A 170 -5.01 -23.62 -4.54
CA GLN A 170 -4.40 -24.04 -5.81
C GLN A 170 -3.95 -25.50 -5.75
N LYS A 171 -3.46 -25.97 -4.60
CA LYS A 171 -3.06 -27.36 -4.41
C LYS A 171 -4.24 -28.34 -4.41
N SER A 172 -5.44 -27.91 -4.00
CA SER A 172 -6.66 -28.71 -4.12
C SER A 172 -7.21 -28.77 -5.56
N ASN A 173 -7.01 -27.71 -6.37
CA ASN A 173 -7.44 -27.69 -7.77
C ASN A 173 -6.49 -28.46 -8.71
N ALA A 174 -5.21 -28.59 -8.36
CA ALA A 174 -4.24 -29.34 -9.17
C ALA A 174 -4.41 -30.87 -9.11
N VAL A 175 -5.18 -31.40 -8.15
CA VAL A 175 -5.40 -32.85 -7.99
C VAL A 175 -6.70 -33.33 -8.69
N VAL A 176 -7.56 -32.44 -9.17
CA VAL A 176 -8.85 -32.81 -9.81
C VAL A 176 -8.86 -32.64 -11.35
N SER A 177 -7.81 -32.04 -11.95
CA SER A 177 -7.80 -31.76 -13.39
C SER A 177 -7.22 -32.86 -14.30
N SER A 178 -6.99 -34.07 -13.81
CA SER A 178 -6.55 -35.20 -14.65
C SER A 178 -7.66 -36.19 -15.05
N SER A 179 -8.89 -35.72 -15.21
CA SER A 179 -9.90 -36.46 -15.98
C SER A 179 -10.93 -35.52 -16.61
N SER A 180 -10.62 -34.99 -17.79
CA SER A 180 -11.67 -34.49 -18.68
C SER A 180 -11.28 -34.85 -20.10
N GLY A 181 -11.87 -35.97 -20.53
CA GLY A 181 -11.89 -36.39 -21.92
C GLY A 181 -12.70 -35.41 -22.77
N ASN A 182 -12.28 -35.34 -24.03
CA ASN A 182 -13.05 -34.93 -25.20
C ASN A 182 -14.56 -35.09 -25.01
N HIS A 183 -15.35 -34.08 -25.37
CA HIS A 183 -16.47 -34.32 -26.28
C HIS A 183 -16.95 -33.07 -27.02
N ASN A 184 -17.33 -33.37 -28.25
CA ASN A 184 -17.67 -32.54 -29.38
C ASN A 184 -19.02 -31.82 -29.19
N GLY A 185 -19.24 -30.78 -29.99
CA GLY A 185 -20.42 -29.93 -29.94
C GLY A 185 -21.74 -30.68 -30.11
N SER A 186 -22.73 -30.30 -29.30
CA SER A 186 -24.14 -30.53 -29.60
C SER A 186 -25.00 -29.43 -28.98
N ASN A 187 -25.98 -29.02 -29.76
CA ASN A 187 -26.95 -27.97 -29.53
C ASN A 187 -27.83 -28.33 -28.31
N ARG A 188 -27.56 -27.75 -27.12
CA ARG A 188 -28.39 -28.01 -25.92
C ARG A 188 -29.42 -26.90 -25.73
N LYS A 189 -30.69 -27.30 -25.70
CA LYS A 189 -31.80 -26.49 -25.19
C LYS A 189 -31.55 -26.09 -23.72
N PRO A 190 -32.13 -24.97 -23.23
CA PRO A 190 -32.05 -24.57 -21.83
C PRO A 190 -32.55 -25.71 -20.92
N PHE A 191 -31.80 -26.00 -19.86
CA PHE A 191 -32.20 -26.99 -18.86
C PHE A 191 -33.49 -26.53 -18.18
N GLN A 192 -34.51 -27.37 -18.23
CA GLN A 192 -35.78 -27.18 -17.53
C GLN A 192 -35.76 -28.10 -16.31
N ASN A 193 -35.72 -27.48 -15.13
CA ASN A 193 -35.71 -28.16 -13.84
C ASN A 193 -37.10 -28.79 -13.58
N ASP A 194 -37.14 -30.09 -13.29
CA ASP A 194 -38.34 -30.84 -12.92
C ASP A 194 -38.37 -30.99 -11.38
N PRO A 195 -39.26 -30.30 -10.65
CA PRO A 195 -39.29 -30.33 -9.19
C PRO A 195 -39.61 -31.70 -8.57
N SER A 196 -39.91 -32.73 -9.36
CA SER A 196 -40.25 -34.06 -8.85
C SER A 196 -39.04 -34.99 -8.65
N ASP A 197 -37.85 -34.58 -9.12
CA ASP A 197 -36.61 -35.35 -9.00
C ASP A 197 -35.62 -34.81 -7.95
N ASP A 198 -36.05 -33.81 -7.16
CA ASP A 198 -35.22 -33.07 -6.22
C ASP A 198 -34.86 -33.91 -4.99
N LYS A 199 -33.69 -34.55 -5.06
CA LYS A 199 -33.15 -35.28 -3.91
C LYS A 199 -32.50 -34.31 -2.92
N GLU A 200 -33.09 -34.21 -1.73
CA GLU A 200 -32.49 -33.53 -0.57
C GLU A 200 -31.90 -34.53 0.44
N ALA A 201 -30.75 -34.20 1.02
CA ALA A 201 -30.12 -34.96 2.09
C ALA A 201 -29.72 -34.06 3.27
N ASN A 202 -29.66 -34.63 4.48
CA ASN A 202 -29.28 -33.97 5.73
C ASN A 202 -30.23 -32.83 6.17
N THR A 203 -31.54 -33.08 6.16
CA THR A 203 -32.60 -32.07 6.42
C THR A 203 -32.58 -31.47 7.83
N THR A 204 -31.72 -31.95 8.75
CA THR A 204 -31.55 -31.43 10.11
C THR A 204 -31.17 -29.95 10.15
N CYS A 205 -30.45 -29.47 9.13
CA CYS A 205 -30.00 -28.08 9.01
C CYS A 205 -30.57 -27.38 7.77
N LYS A 206 -31.80 -27.75 7.39
CA LYS A 206 -32.49 -27.18 6.24
C LYS A 206 -32.63 -25.65 6.39
N GLY A 207 -32.26 -24.94 5.33
CA GLY A 207 -32.35 -23.48 5.28
C GLY A 207 -31.10 -22.72 5.76
N GLN A 208 -30.04 -23.42 6.21
CA GLN A 208 -28.76 -22.80 6.56
C GLN A 208 -27.81 -22.76 5.37
N ILE A 209 -27.05 -23.82 5.10
CA ILE A 209 -26.12 -23.85 3.97
C ILE A 209 -26.59 -24.87 2.94
N LYS A 210 -26.85 -24.41 1.72
CA LYS A 210 -27.35 -25.24 0.62
C LYS A 210 -26.19 -25.70 -0.27
N GLY A 211 -25.82 -26.96 -0.20
CA GLY A 211 -24.80 -27.57 -1.07
C GLY A 211 -25.41 -28.32 -2.24
N ASN A 212 -24.84 -28.20 -3.44
CA ASN A 212 -25.21 -29.03 -4.59
C ASN A 212 -24.21 -30.21 -4.71
N ALA A 213 -24.70 -31.44 -4.58
CA ALA A 213 -23.87 -32.65 -4.54
C ALA A 213 -23.04 -32.87 -5.81
N ASN A 214 -23.57 -32.48 -6.97
CA ASN A 214 -22.92 -32.67 -8.27
C ASN A 214 -21.76 -31.69 -8.48
N SER A 215 -21.98 -30.40 -8.19
CA SER A 215 -20.98 -29.36 -8.42
C SER A 215 -20.03 -29.14 -7.24
N LYS A 216 -20.33 -29.75 -6.08
CA LYS A 216 -19.62 -29.53 -4.81
C LYS A 216 -19.51 -28.04 -4.46
N LYS A 217 -20.53 -27.26 -4.79
CA LYS A 217 -20.64 -25.84 -4.41
C LYS A 217 -21.68 -25.65 -3.33
N TYR A 218 -21.39 -24.78 -2.37
CA TYR A 218 -22.36 -24.38 -1.36
C TYR A 218 -22.77 -22.91 -1.49
N HIS A 219 -24.00 -22.65 -1.06
CA HIS A 219 -24.66 -21.37 -1.11
C HIS A 219 -25.11 -20.97 0.30
N VAL A 220 -24.96 -19.70 0.62
CA VAL A 220 -25.36 -19.10 1.90
C VAL A 220 -26.71 -18.38 1.74
N PRO A 221 -27.54 -18.27 2.80
CA PRO A 221 -28.80 -17.53 2.74
C PRO A 221 -28.54 -16.07 2.36
N GLY A 222 -29.37 -15.52 1.47
CA GLY A 222 -29.18 -14.17 0.92
C GLY A 222 -28.13 -14.07 -0.21
N GLY A 223 -27.52 -15.18 -0.62
CA GLY A 223 -26.67 -15.23 -1.81
C GLY A 223 -27.47 -15.30 -3.11
N GLN A 224 -26.95 -14.73 -4.19
CA GLN A 224 -27.60 -14.67 -5.52
C GLN A 224 -28.08 -16.03 -6.05
N TYR A 225 -27.36 -17.10 -5.72
CA TYR A 225 -27.63 -18.46 -6.22
C TYR A 225 -28.25 -19.38 -5.18
N TYR A 226 -28.66 -18.84 -4.02
CA TYR A 226 -29.22 -19.65 -2.94
C TYR A 226 -30.58 -20.24 -3.31
N ASP A 227 -31.46 -19.45 -3.91
CA ASP A 227 -32.82 -19.86 -4.29
C ASP A 227 -32.88 -20.56 -5.65
N SER A 228 -31.91 -20.30 -6.53
CA SER A 228 -31.84 -20.93 -7.86
C SER A 228 -31.39 -22.39 -7.79
N THR A 229 -30.67 -22.77 -6.75
CA THR A 229 -30.15 -24.13 -6.59
C THR A 229 -31.25 -25.02 -6.01
N LYS A 230 -31.75 -25.95 -6.81
CA LYS A 230 -32.91 -26.80 -6.46
C LYS A 230 -32.61 -28.31 -6.53
N ASP A 231 -31.60 -28.72 -7.28
CA ASP A 231 -31.36 -30.14 -7.54
C ASP A 231 -30.19 -30.69 -6.73
N ASN A 232 -30.33 -31.93 -6.24
CA ASN A 232 -29.29 -32.69 -5.53
C ASN A 232 -28.73 -31.93 -4.32
N ILE A 233 -29.61 -31.50 -3.43
CA ILE A 233 -29.30 -30.63 -2.30
C ILE A 233 -28.78 -31.43 -1.11
N VAL A 234 -27.68 -30.96 -0.53
CA VAL A 234 -27.17 -31.41 0.77
C VAL A 234 -27.13 -30.21 1.69
N TRP A 235 -27.83 -30.29 2.80
CA TRP A 235 -27.85 -29.23 3.80
C TRP A 235 -26.69 -29.37 4.78
N PHE A 236 -26.08 -28.23 5.13
CA PHE A 236 -25.04 -28.14 6.15
C PHE A 236 -25.43 -27.08 7.20
N CYS A 237 -24.99 -27.30 8.42
CA CYS A 237 -25.31 -26.41 9.54
C CYS A 237 -24.44 -25.15 9.55
N SER A 238 -23.21 -25.26 9.04
CA SER A 238 -22.28 -24.16 8.89
C SER A 238 -21.49 -24.23 7.58
N GLU A 239 -20.91 -23.09 7.20
CA GLU A 239 -19.99 -23.05 6.05
C GLU A 239 -18.76 -23.94 6.27
N THR A 240 -18.31 -24.04 7.52
CA THR A 240 -17.18 -24.88 7.92
C THR A 240 -17.49 -26.36 7.70
N ASP A 241 -18.71 -26.82 8.01
CA ASP A 241 -19.13 -28.21 7.77
C ASP A 241 -19.19 -28.52 6.27
N ALA A 242 -19.70 -27.59 5.48
CA ALA A 242 -19.72 -27.73 4.02
C ALA A 242 -18.29 -27.83 3.45
N GLN A 243 -17.38 -26.99 3.92
CA GLN A 243 -15.97 -27.03 3.53
C GLN A 243 -15.28 -28.32 3.98
N ALA A 244 -15.54 -28.79 5.20
CA ALA A 244 -15.04 -30.07 5.70
C ALA A 244 -15.55 -31.26 4.87
N ALA A 245 -16.78 -31.17 4.35
CA ALA A 245 -17.36 -32.12 3.40
C ALA A 245 -16.86 -31.96 1.95
N GLY A 246 -15.89 -31.07 1.71
CA GLY A 246 -15.27 -30.85 0.41
C GLY A 246 -16.04 -29.92 -0.54
N TYR A 247 -16.96 -29.10 -0.02
CA TYR A 247 -17.71 -28.13 -0.82
C TYR A 247 -17.01 -26.77 -0.83
N VAL A 248 -17.08 -26.07 -1.96
CA VAL A 248 -16.49 -24.74 -2.15
C VAL A 248 -17.59 -23.68 -2.24
N ARG A 249 -17.34 -22.48 -1.70
CA ARG A 249 -18.31 -21.38 -1.76
C ARG A 249 -18.60 -20.97 -3.20
N SER A 250 -19.87 -20.87 -3.57
CA SER A 250 -20.25 -20.30 -4.87
C SER A 250 -19.86 -18.83 -4.94
N LYS A 251 -19.13 -18.45 -5.99
CA LYS A 251 -18.81 -17.04 -6.28
C LYS A 251 -20.07 -16.33 -6.76
N LYS A 252 -20.22 -15.06 -6.38
CA LYS A 252 -21.25 -14.14 -6.90
C LYS A 252 -21.02 -13.91 -8.38
#